data_AF-A0A232FHL3-F1
#
_entry.id   AF-A0A232FHL3-F1
#
_cell.length_a   1.000
_cell.length_b   1.000
_cell.length_c   1.000
_cell.angle_alpha   90.00
_cell.angle_beta   90.00
_cell.angle_gamma   90.00
#
_symmetry.space_group_name_H-M   'P 1'
#
loop_
_entity.id
_entity.type
_entity.pdbx_description
1 polymer ?
#
loop_
_entity_poly.entity_id
_entity_poly.type
_entity_poly.pdbx_seq_one_letter_code
_entity_poly.pdbx_strand_id
1 'polypeptide(L)'
;MGRRMSVTLSSIVEDGYRQLAILPQQSLKGIIRVRFINSQGLDEAGIDQDGVFKEFLEEIVKKVFDPSFNLFKTTSENRLYPSSTSSLQENHLLLFEFAGRILGKAVYEEIVAGGKEGRI
;
A
#
# COMPACT_ATOMS: atom_id res chain seq x y z
N MET A 1 16.03 13.93 5.66
CA MET A 1 15.66 14.28 4.26
C MET A 1 14.55 13.32 3.83
N GLY A 2 13.39 13.81 3.38
CA GLY A 2 12.25 12.94 3.04
C GLY A 2 12.50 12.13 1.76
N ARG A 3 12.03 10.88 1.71
CA ARG A 3 12.15 10.01 0.52
C ARG A 3 11.12 10.44 -0.52
N ARG A 4 11.48 10.41 -1.79
CA ARG A 4 10.56 10.59 -2.91
C ARG A 4 10.38 9.28 -3.65
N MET A 5 9.16 8.98 -4.05
CA MET A 5 8.82 7.84 -4.87
C MET A 5 7.79 8.24 -5.94
N SER A 6 7.83 7.54 -7.06
CA SER A 6 6.84 7.64 -8.12
C SER A 6 6.17 6.30 -8.30
N VAL A 7 4.84 6.29 -8.49
CA VAL A 7 4.05 5.07 -8.66
C VAL A 7 3.03 5.26 -9.77
N THR A 8 2.67 4.17 -10.43
CA THR A 8 1.54 4.14 -11.37
C THR A 8 0.32 3.56 -10.67
N LEU A 9 -0.89 4.04 -10.99
CA LEU A 9 -2.12 3.47 -10.43
C LEU A 9 -2.30 1.99 -10.82
N SER A 10 -1.89 1.62 -12.04
CA SER A 10 -1.96 0.23 -12.53
C SER A 10 -1.06 -0.72 -11.76
N SER A 11 0.13 -0.28 -11.34
CA SER A 11 1.16 -1.13 -10.74
C SER A 11 1.55 -0.71 -9.32
N ILE A 12 0.65 -0.04 -8.59
CA ILE A 12 0.90 0.54 -7.26
C ILE A 12 1.54 -0.43 -6.25
N VAL A 13 1.16 -1.72 -6.26
CA VAL A 13 1.74 -2.73 -5.37
C VAL A 13 3.18 -3.04 -5.77
N GLU A 14 3.44 -3.21 -7.06
CA GLU A 14 4.78 -3.50 -7.59
C GLU A 14 5.71 -2.30 -7.39
N ASP A 15 5.28 -1.10 -7.77
CA ASP A 15 6.05 0.14 -7.62
C ASP A 15 6.33 0.44 -6.14
N GLY A 16 5.32 0.23 -5.28
CA GLY A 16 5.43 0.35 -3.84
C GLY A 16 6.42 -0.67 -3.26
N TYR A 17 6.28 -1.94 -3.61
CA TYR A 17 7.16 -3.02 -3.14
C TYR A 17 8.62 -2.75 -3.51
N ARG A 18 8.90 -2.47 -4.78
CA ARG A 18 10.26 -2.19 -5.29
C ARG A 18 10.94 -1.04 -4.54
N GLN A 19 10.19 -0.01 -4.15
CA GLN A 19 10.77 1.20 -3.54
C GLN A 19 10.77 1.18 -2.01
N LEU A 20 9.85 0.47 -1.38
CA LEU A 20 9.62 0.52 0.08
C LEU A 20 10.07 -0.75 0.82
N ALA A 21 10.02 -1.93 0.19
CA ALA A 21 10.40 -3.19 0.85
C ALA A 21 11.87 -3.21 1.25
N ILE A 22 12.75 -2.56 0.49
CA ILE A 22 14.18 -2.47 0.77
C ILE A 22 14.54 -1.48 1.88
N LEU A 23 13.59 -0.65 2.33
CA LEU A 23 13.90 0.42 3.28
C LEU A 23 14.14 -0.13 4.68
N PRO A 24 15.13 0.39 5.44
CA PRO A 24 15.20 0.16 6.87
C PRO A 24 13.95 0.69 7.57
N GLN A 25 13.57 0.09 8.71
CA GLN A 25 12.38 0.47 9.46
C GLN A 25 12.35 1.96 9.84
N GLN A 26 13.50 2.54 10.22
CA GLN A 26 13.61 3.96 10.55
C GLN A 26 13.30 4.86 9.35
N SER A 27 13.75 4.48 8.15
CA SER A 27 13.46 5.21 6.91
C SER A 27 11.98 5.11 6.52
N LEU A 28 11.35 3.97 6.76
CA LEU A 28 9.91 3.78 6.51
C LEU A 28 9.05 4.67 7.43
N LYS A 29 9.46 4.89 8.68
CA LYS A 29 8.79 5.83 9.60
C LYS A 29 8.97 7.30 9.21
N GLY A 30 9.97 7.62 8.39
CA GLY A 30 10.19 8.97 7.89
C GLY A 30 9.13 9.44 6.90
N ILE A 31 9.23 10.71 6.49
CA ILE A 31 8.37 11.32 5.48
C ILE A 31 8.64 10.68 4.11
N ILE A 32 7.59 10.14 3.50
CA ILE A 32 7.59 9.61 2.14
C ILE A 32 6.70 10.51 1.29
N ARG A 33 7.28 11.09 0.24
CA ARG A 33 6.59 11.90 -0.75
C ARG A 33 6.28 11.05 -1.97
N VAL A 34 5.01 10.93 -2.31
CA VAL A 34 4.54 10.15 -3.45
C VAL A 34 4.17 11.10 -4.59
N ARG A 35 4.42 10.65 -5.82
CA ARG A 35 3.76 11.17 -7.02
C ARG A 35 3.16 10.01 -7.79
N PHE A 36 1.94 10.18 -8.24
CA PHE A 36 1.39 9.32 -9.28
C PHE A 36 1.85 9.80 -10.64
N ILE A 37 2.29 8.84 -11.46
CA ILE A 37 2.76 9.06 -12.81
C ILE A 37 2.00 8.14 -13.77
N ASN A 38 1.81 8.60 -14.99
CA ASN A 38 1.22 7.79 -16.05
C ASN A 38 2.28 6.87 -16.70
N SER A 39 1.88 6.10 -17.72
CA SER A 39 2.77 5.19 -18.45
C SER A 39 3.93 5.87 -19.19
N GLN A 40 3.88 7.18 -19.38
CA GLN A 40 4.96 7.99 -19.97
C GLN A 40 5.90 8.57 -18.89
N GLY A 41 5.64 8.30 -17.60
CA GLY A 41 6.39 8.85 -16.48
C GLY A 41 6.10 10.31 -16.15
N LEU A 42 5.05 10.88 -16.76
CA LEU A 42 4.60 12.25 -16.48
C LEU A 42 3.64 12.24 -15.29
N ASP A 43 3.66 13.32 -14.50
CA ASP A 43 2.74 13.51 -13.38
C ASP A 43 1.30 13.37 -13.88
N GLU A 44 0.49 12.58 -13.16
CA GLU A 44 -0.93 12.48 -13.47
C GLU A 44 -1.63 13.81 -13.17
N ALA A 45 -2.22 14.40 -14.22
CA ALA A 45 -2.84 15.70 -14.14
C ALA A 45 -4.08 15.67 -13.22
N GLY A 46 -4.22 16.71 -12.39
CA GLY A 46 -5.38 16.86 -11.51
C GLY A 46 -5.25 16.22 -10.13
N ILE A 47 -4.09 15.67 -9.77
CA ILE A 47 -3.83 15.16 -8.43
C ILE A 47 -3.43 16.32 -7.52
N ASP A 48 -4.23 16.54 -6.48
CA ASP A 48 -3.90 17.45 -5.39
C ASP A 48 -2.65 16.93 -4.67
N GLN A 49 -1.63 17.77 -4.51
CA GLN A 49 -0.38 17.34 -3.86
C GLN A 49 -0.56 17.14 -2.36
N ASP A 50 -1.60 17.72 -1.77
CA ASP A 50 -2.01 17.43 -0.40
C ASP A 50 -2.80 16.11 -0.38
N GLY A 51 -2.35 15.17 0.45
CA GLY A 51 -3.02 13.87 0.61
C GLY A 51 -2.58 12.76 -0.35
N VAL A 52 -1.72 13.01 -1.35
CA VAL A 52 -1.22 11.96 -2.28
C VAL A 52 -0.63 10.76 -1.55
N PHE A 53 0.11 11.02 -0.46
CA PHE A 53 0.68 9.94 0.34
C PHE A 53 -0.40 9.11 1.06
N LYS A 54 -1.47 9.76 1.52
CA LYS A 54 -2.63 9.09 2.12
C LYS A 54 -3.34 8.22 1.09
N GLU A 55 -3.65 8.78 -0.07
CA GLU A 55 -4.28 8.05 -1.17
C GLU A 55 -3.45 6.83 -1.59
N PHE A 56 -2.13 7.00 -1.74
CA PHE A 56 -1.23 5.90 -2.01
C PHE A 56 -1.31 4.81 -0.94
N LEU A 57 -1.26 5.17 0.34
CA LEU A 57 -1.32 4.20 1.44
C LEU A 57 -2.66 3.47 1.49
N GLU A 58 -3.77 4.17 1.31
CA GLU A 58 -5.11 3.56 1.28
C GLU A 58 -5.24 2.56 0.12
N GLU A 59 -4.84 2.96 -1.09
CA GLU A 59 -4.96 2.11 -2.28
C GLU A 59 -4.00 0.91 -2.25
N ILE A 60 -2.75 1.08 -1.80
CA ILE A 60 -1.84 -0.06 -1.70
C ILE A 60 -2.26 -1.04 -0.61
N VAL A 61 -2.76 -0.57 0.54
CA VAL A 61 -3.32 -1.44 1.60
C VAL A 61 -4.51 -2.21 1.02
N LYS A 62 -5.47 -1.50 0.42
CA LYS A 62 -6.64 -2.12 -0.20
C LYS A 62 -6.25 -3.21 -1.20
N LYS A 63 -5.30 -2.97 -2.12
CA LYS A 63 -4.88 -3.97 -3.11
C LYS A 63 -4.13 -5.15 -2.52
N VAL A 64 -3.24 -4.95 -1.55
CA VAL A 64 -2.45 -6.04 -0.95
C VAL A 64 -3.33 -6.99 -0.13
N PHE A 65 -4.38 -6.46 0.50
CA PHE A 65 -5.34 -7.25 1.29
C PHE A 65 -6.56 -7.73 0.46
N ASP A 66 -6.64 -7.37 -0.82
CA ASP A 66 -7.70 -7.84 -1.72
C ASP A 66 -7.53 -9.35 -2.00
N PRO A 67 -8.58 -10.19 -1.84
CA PRO A 67 -8.49 -11.62 -2.11
C PRO A 67 -8.09 -12.01 -3.54
N SER A 68 -8.25 -11.10 -4.51
CA SER A 68 -7.81 -11.26 -5.91
C SER A 68 -6.29 -11.16 -6.06
N PHE A 69 -5.58 -10.47 -5.16
CA PHE A 69 -4.12 -10.43 -5.13
C PHE A 69 -3.50 -11.75 -4.60
N ASN A 70 -4.34 -12.63 -4.04
CA ASN A 70 -4.03 -13.99 -3.63
C ASN A 70 -3.01 -14.15 -2.48
N LEU A 71 -2.74 -13.09 -1.71
CA LEU A 71 -2.09 -13.24 -0.41
C LEU A 71 -3.07 -13.66 0.68
N PHE A 72 -4.27 -13.11 0.66
CA PHE A 72 -5.32 -13.39 1.64
C PHE A 72 -6.57 -13.95 0.97
N LYS A 73 -7.42 -14.60 1.76
CA LYS A 73 -8.79 -14.98 1.40
C LYS A 73 -9.72 -14.50 2.50
N THR A 74 -11.01 -14.43 2.17
CA THR A 74 -12.06 -14.05 3.11
C THR A 74 -12.88 -15.25 3.53
N THR A 75 -13.29 -15.28 4.80
CA THR A 75 -14.37 -16.17 5.26
C THR A 75 -15.73 -15.63 4.80
N SER A 76 -16.80 -16.40 5.02
CA SER A 76 -18.18 -15.92 4.82
C SER A 76 -18.53 -14.70 5.66
N GLU A 77 -17.80 -14.43 6.74
CA GLU A 77 -17.95 -13.25 7.61
C GLU A 77 -17.03 -12.08 7.20
N ASN A 78 -16.41 -12.13 6.01
CA ASN A 78 -15.44 -11.13 5.54
C ASN A 78 -14.20 -10.96 6.43
N ARG A 79 -13.81 -12.00 7.18
CA ARG A 79 -12.54 -12.00 7.92
C ARG A 79 -11.41 -12.48 7.01
N LEU A 80 -10.29 -11.75 7.00
CA LEU A 80 -9.12 -12.13 6.21
C LEU A 80 -8.30 -13.21 6.91
N TYR A 81 -7.82 -14.18 6.12
CA TYR A 81 -6.83 -15.19 6.53
C TYR A 81 -5.84 -15.45 5.39
N PRO A 82 -4.62 -15.95 5.67
CA PRO A 82 -3.63 -16.22 4.62
C PRO A 82 -4.14 -17.25 3.59
N SER A 83 -3.91 -16.97 2.30
CA SER A 83 -4.25 -17.90 1.22
C SER A 83 -3.34 -19.13 1.25
N SER A 84 -3.93 -20.33 1.25
CA SER A 84 -3.19 -21.60 1.14
C SER A 84 -2.51 -21.78 -0.22
N THR A 85 -2.92 -21.01 -1.23
CA THR A 85 -2.32 -20.99 -2.57
C THR A 85 -1.52 -19.72 -2.83
N SER A 86 -1.12 -18.98 -1.79
CA SER A 86 -0.33 -17.75 -1.93
C SER A 86 1.01 -17.98 -2.63
N SER A 87 1.57 -19.19 -2.58
CA SER A 87 2.82 -19.56 -3.28
C SER A 87 2.74 -19.48 -4.80
N LEU A 88 1.53 -19.33 -5.39
CA LEU A 88 1.35 -19.03 -6.81
C LEU A 88 1.80 -17.60 -7.16
N GLN A 89 1.88 -16.71 -6.16
CA GLN A 89 2.46 -15.39 -6.30
C GLN A 89 3.97 -15.49 -6.06
N GLU A 90 4.76 -14.87 -6.95
CA GLU A 90 6.20 -14.84 -6.78
C GLU A 90 6.56 -14.09 -5.49
N ASN A 91 7.56 -14.58 -4.74
CA ASN A 91 8.02 -13.95 -3.50
C ASN A 91 6.92 -13.76 -2.43
N HIS A 92 5.89 -14.62 -2.39
CA HIS A 92 4.72 -14.45 -1.51
C HIS A 92 5.06 -14.20 -0.03
N LEU A 93 6.11 -14.82 0.52
CA LEU A 93 6.54 -14.58 1.90
C LEU A 93 7.04 -13.15 2.11
N LEU A 94 7.81 -12.62 1.16
CA LEU A 94 8.27 -11.22 1.19
C LEU A 94 7.11 -10.25 0.98
N LEU A 95 6.11 -10.64 0.18
CA LEU A 95 4.89 -9.86 0.02
C LEU A 95 4.03 -9.84 1.29
N PHE A 96 3.98 -10.92 2.08
CA PHE A 96 3.36 -10.91 3.41
C PHE A 96 4.11 -9.99 4.38
N GLU A 97 5.44 -10.02 4.39
CA GLU A 97 6.24 -9.09 5.19
C GLU A 97 5.94 -7.64 4.78
N PHE A 98 5.94 -7.37 3.47
CA PHE A 98 5.63 -6.07 2.92
C PHE A 98 4.23 -5.58 3.29
N ALA A 99 3.22 -6.46 3.20
CA ALA A 99 1.85 -6.19 3.63
C ALA A 99 1.79 -5.72 5.09
N GLY A 100 2.46 -6.45 5.98
CA GLY A 100 2.55 -6.09 7.40
C GLY A 100 3.25 -4.75 7.62
N ARG A 101 4.32 -4.47 6.88
CA ARG A 101 5.07 -3.21 6.98
C ARG A 101 4.27 -2.00 6.51
N ILE A 102 3.54 -2.14 5.40
CA ILE A 102 2.70 -1.08 4.84
C ILE A 102 1.47 -0.84 5.72
N LEU A 103 0.83 -1.90 6.22
CA LEU A 103 -0.25 -1.76 7.21
C LEU A 103 0.25 -1.04 8.47
N GLY A 104 1.43 -1.43 8.98
CA GLY A 104 2.06 -0.76 10.13
C GLY A 104 2.39 0.70 9.86
N LYS A 105 2.83 1.05 8.64
CA LYS A 105 3.03 2.44 8.23
C LYS A 105 1.70 3.21 8.20
N ALA A 106 0.65 2.61 7.68
CA ALA A 106 -0.66 3.25 7.60
C ALA A 106 -1.29 3.48 8.98
N VAL A 107 -1.04 2.60 9.96
CA VAL A 107 -1.38 2.82 11.37
C VAL A 107 -0.53 3.93 11.98
N TYR A 108 0.78 3.95 11.72
CA TYR A 108 1.71 4.97 12.25
C TYR A 108 1.35 6.39 11.80
N GLU A 109 0.79 6.52 10.61
CA GLU A 109 0.35 7.80 10.02
C GLU A 109 -1.12 8.11 10.32
N GLU A 110 -1.79 7.30 11.15
CA GLU A 110 -3.22 7.45 11.53
C GLU A 110 -4.20 7.39 10.33
N ILE A 111 -3.78 6.82 9.20
CA ILE A 111 -4.58 6.76 7.97
C ILE A 111 -5.60 5.61 7.99
N VAL A 112 -5.28 4.49 8.65
CA VAL A 112 -6.13 3.28 8.68
C VAL A 112 -7.08 3.25 9.90
N ALA A 113 -7.14 4.31 10.71
CA ALA A 113 -8.12 4.46 11.79
C ALA A 113 -9.51 4.89 11.28
N GLY A 114 -10.04 4.22 10.26
CA GLY A 114 -11.34 4.49 9.64
C GLY A 114 -12.50 3.73 10.29
N GLY A 115 -12.62 3.79 11.63
CA GLY A 115 -13.81 3.35 12.33
C GLY A 115 -14.82 4.48 12.45
N LYS A 116 -15.60 4.73 11.39
CA LYS A 116 -16.75 5.67 11.33
C LYS A 116 -16.55 6.99 12.11
N GLU A 117 -16.07 8.02 11.41
CA GLU A 117 -16.40 9.39 11.84
C GLU A 117 -17.92 9.61 11.77
N GLY A 118 -18.42 10.28 12.81
CA GLY A 118 -19.83 10.41 13.14
C GLY A 118 -20.68 10.96 11.99
N ARG A 119 -21.74 10.22 11.70
CA ARG A 119 -22.91 10.75 11.02
C ARG A 119 -23.65 11.62 12.03
N ILE A 120 -23.48 12.94 11.93
CA ILE A 120 -24.47 13.91 12.41
C ILE A 120 -25.80 13.71 11.68
#